data_AF-L7E8K3-F1
#
_entry.id   AF-L7E8K3-F1
#
_cell.length_a   1.000
_cell.length_b   1.000
_cell.length_c   1.000
_cell.angle_alpha   90.00
_cell.angle_beta   90.00
_cell.angle_gamma   90.00
#
_symmetry.space_group_name_H-M   'P 1'
#
loop_
_entity.id
_entity.type
_entity.pdbx_description
1 polymer ?
#
loop_
_entity_poly.entity_id
_entity_poly.type
_entity_poly.pdbx_seq_one_letter_code
_entity_poly.pdbx_strand_id
1 'polypeptide(L)'
;MDERSNLIDQIKGLQDDLRRTRRILLSNSLIHSELRQAIDSRFHNLLNKWERRLEIALKLANSVPDDALNTVWKDLQADRKECDAIFEEFLACLGGALIRQAQLDNGVCTIADKILADLSSRSDIPWTRMTILGEGDFFADMTEIIRLRFPEFTIWNLPIVGHEFGHFVGRELRKRIKDRKGQRDFIKEIIEQEGKQNSTEDEKKKEEDYLYEHLADIFATYSLGPAFAFTSILLKFNPNQSQDGESHPSNVKRVYIILKTLEKMNTLPGENQGINYQHLIRQLRESWHVSLNKLEESTITISGLKAKREEKTTKLLSDRLDKMYSTLMQEVSNVRYTKEDWLRALSLSNYLCLSEQNEINYYDYQLIDVLNAACICRWLDSKPQDDISEKAINLCHKIINEGQL
;
A
#
# COMPACT_ATOMS: atom_id res chain seq x y z
N MET A 1 22.14 38.00 23.92
CA MET A 1 20.82 37.34 24.04
C MET A 1 20.97 36.20 25.03
N ASP A 2 20.05 36.08 25.98
CA ASP A 2 20.03 35.02 26.99
C ASP A 2 19.65 33.67 26.34
N GLU A 3 20.32 32.58 26.73
CA GLU A 3 20.13 31.24 26.16
C GLU A 3 18.70 30.75 26.33
N ARG A 4 18.12 30.98 27.52
CA ARG A 4 16.74 30.65 27.84
C ARG A 4 15.76 31.40 26.94
N SER A 5 16.00 32.69 26.71
CA SER A 5 15.18 33.48 25.80
C SER A 5 15.16 32.88 24.40
N ASN A 6 16.33 32.49 23.86
CA ASN A 6 16.42 31.87 22.54
C ASN A 6 15.67 30.53 22.50
N LEU A 7 15.83 29.67 23.51
CA LEU A 7 15.09 28.41 23.61
C LEU A 7 13.58 28.64 23.60
N ILE A 8 13.09 29.58 24.43
CA ILE A 8 11.67 29.93 24.50
C ILE A 8 11.15 30.43 23.16
N ASP A 9 11.91 31.27 22.47
CA ASP A 9 11.52 31.82 21.17
C ASP A 9 11.46 30.72 20.09
N GLN A 10 12.38 29.75 20.12
CA GLN A 10 12.34 28.57 19.23
C GLN A 10 11.13 27.67 19.50
N ILE A 11 10.77 27.43 20.77
CA ILE A 11 9.57 26.65 21.13
C ILE A 11 8.31 27.36 20.62
N LYS A 12 8.20 28.68 20.86
CA LYS A 12 7.06 29.48 20.39
C LYS A 12 6.97 29.52 18.87
N GLY A 13 8.10 29.67 18.18
CA GLY A 13 8.16 29.62 16.72
C GLY A 13 7.58 28.31 16.18
N LEU A 14 7.97 27.17 16.75
CA LEU A 14 7.45 25.86 16.35
C LEU A 14 5.95 25.70 16.67
N GLN A 15 5.47 26.25 17.80
CA GLN A 15 4.03 26.30 18.11
C GLN A 15 3.24 27.14 17.09
N ASP A 16 3.79 28.28 16.67
CA ASP A 16 3.14 29.16 15.70
C ASP A 16 3.10 28.54 14.30
N ASP A 17 4.11 27.75 13.94
CA ASP A 17 4.12 26.96 12.70
C ASP A 17 3.03 25.86 12.72
N LEU A 18 2.88 25.10 13.83
CA LEU A 18 1.77 24.14 13.98
C LEU A 18 0.40 24.80 13.86
N ARG A 19 0.20 25.96 14.53
CA ARG A 19 -1.06 26.72 14.44
C ARG A 19 -1.30 27.26 13.04
N ARG A 20 -0.26 27.69 12.32
CA ARG A 20 -0.36 28.14 10.93
C ARG A 20 -0.79 27.00 10.02
N THR A 21 -0.17 25.83 10.14
CA THR A 21 -0.54 24.60 9.43
C THR A 21 -2.01 24.26 9.62
N ARG A 22 -2.49 24.24 10.87
CA ARG A 22 -3.90 24.01 11.20
C ARG A 22 -4.83 25.03 10.55
N ARG A 23 -4.48 26.33 10.60
CA ARG A 23 -5.29 27.39 9.99
C ARG A 23 -5.38 27.25 8.48
N ILE A 24 -4.27 26.94 7.79
CA ILE A 24 -4.27 26.72 6.34
C ILE A 24 -5.26 25.62 5.98
N LEU A 25 -5.25 24.50 6.70
CA LEU A 25 -6.14 23.39 6.43
C LEU A 25 -7.63 23.77 6.53
N LEU A 26 -8.00 24.44 7.62
CA LEU A 26 -9.39 24.78 7.91
C LEU A 26 -9.92 25.88 7.01
N SER A 27 -9.08 26.87 6.68
CA SER A 27 -9.48 28.08 5.95
C SER A 27 -9.37 27.97 4.43
N ASN A 28 -8.66 26.97 3.89
CA ASN A 28 -8.45 26.87 2.45
C ASN A 28 -9.73 26.41 1.72
N SER A 29 -10.45 27.38 1.15
CA SER A 29 -11.69 27.16 0.39
C SER A 29 -11.50 26.39 -0.91
N LEU A 30 -10.27 26.25 -1.40
CA LEU A 30 -9.98 25.52 -2.65
C LEU A 30 -10.09 24.00 -2.46
N ILE A 31 -9.96 23.49 -1.23
CA ILE A 31 -10.07 22.05 -0.97
C ILE A 31 -11.54 21.70 -0.76
N HIS A 32 -12.05 20.72 -1.50
CA HIS A 32 -13.39 20.16 -1.32
C HIS A 32 -13.65 19.80 0.16
N SER A 33 -14.87 20.00 0.65
CA SER A 33 -15.21 19.85 2.07
C SER A 33 -14.91 18.44 2.60
N GLU A 34 -15.21 17.41 1.81
CA GLU A 34 -14.95 16.00 2.16
C GLU A 34 -13.45 15.73 2.31
N LEU A 35 -12.63 16.20 1.35
CA LEU A 35 -11.17 16.06 1.41
C LEU A 35 -10.63 16.82 2.63
N ARG A 36 -11.14 18.04 2.87
CA ARG A 36 -10.75 18.84 4.02
C ARG A 36 -11.08 18.16 5.34
N GLN A 37 -12.27 17.57 5.47
CA GLN A 37 -12.70 16.86 6.68
C GLN A 37 -11.85 15.61 6.94
N ALA A 38 -11.51 14.86 5.89
CA ALA A 38 -10.67 13.68 6.01
C ALA A 38 -9.23 14.03 6.42
N ILE A 39 -8.64 15.10 5.85
CA ILE A 39 -7.32 15.61 6.24
C ILE A 39 -7.39 16.17 7.68
N ASP A 40 -8.38 17.00 8.01
CA ASP A 40 -8.51 17.63 9.34
C ASP A 40 -8.63 16.59 10.45
N SER A 41 -9.53 15.61 10.30
CA SER A 41 -9.72 14.56 11.31
C SER A 41 -8.42 13.82 11.67
N ARG A 42 -7.47 13.73 10.73
CA ARG A 42 -6.17 13.09 10.94
C ARG A 42 -5.13 13.99 11.57
N PHE A 43 -4.90 15.15 10.97
CA PHE A 43 -3.93 16.09 11.51
C PHE A 43 -4.38 16.65 12.86
N HIS A 44 -5.68 16.70 13.16
CA HIS A 44 -6.21 17.20 14.42
C HIS A 44 -5.57 16.53 15.65
N ASN A 45 -5.52 15.20 15.67
CA ASN A 45 -4.98 14.46 16.81
C ASN A 45 -3.45 14.63 16.92
N LEU A 46 -2.75 14.65 15.79
CA LEU A 46 -1.30 14.83 15.74
C LEU A 46 -0.91 16.24 16.17
N LEU A 47 -1.53 17.27 15.58
CA LEU A 47 -1.27 18.67 15.89
C LEU A 47 -1.58 18.97 17.36
N ASN A 48 -2.73 18.50 17.89
CA ASN A 48 -3.05 18.68 19.32
C ASN A 48 -2.03 17.99 20.24
N LYS A 49 -1.56 16.79 19.88
CA LYS A 49 -0.52 16.07 20.64
C LYS A 49 0.76 16.90 20.72
N TRP A 50 1.20 17.48 19.60
CA TRP A 50 2.42 18.27 19.53
C TRP A 50 2.27 19.66 20.16
N GLU A 51 1.13 20.33 19.99
CA GLU A 51 0.83 21.58 20.70
C GLU A 51 0.97 21.39 22.22
N ARG A 52 0.37 20.33 22.79
CA ARG A 52 0.51 19.99 24.22
C ARG A 52 1.94 19.69 24.63
N ARG A 53 2.70 18.97 23.80
CA ARG A 53 4.10 18.65 24.08
C ARG A 53 4.96 19.91 24.13
N LEU A 54 4.78 20.83 23.19
CA LEU A 54 5.49 22.11 23.18
C LEU A 54 5.05 23.04 24.31
N GLU A 55 3.79 22.98 24.76
CA GLU A 55 3.36 23.68 25.97
C GLU A 55 4.09 23.17 27.23
N ILE A 56 4.32 21.86 27.34
CA ILE A 56 5.11 21.28 28.42
C ILE A 56 6.57 21.73 28.31
N ALA A 57 7.17 21.65 27.11
CA ALA A 57 8.54 22.11 26.87
C ALA A 57 8.71 23.60 27.23
N LEU A 58 7.73 24.44 26.87
CA LEU A 58 7.73 25.86 27.22
C LEU A 58 7.68 26.08 28.73
N LYS A 59 6.84 25.34 29.46
CA LYS A 59 6.78 25.41 30.92
C LYS A 59 8.11 24.99 31.55
N LEU A 60 8.72 23.89 31.07
CA LEU A 60 10.01 23.42 31.54
C LEU A 60 11.12 24.44 31.28
N ALA A 61 11.19 24.99 30.05
CA ALA A 61 12.16 26.03 29.68
C ALA A 61 12.08 27.28 30.56
N ASN A 62 10.91 27.59 31.14
CA ASN A 62 10.76 28.71 32.07
C ASN A 62 11.12 28.35 33.53
N SER A 63 11.02 27.08 33.92
CA SER A 63 11.14 26.68 35.33
C SER A 63 12.44 26.00 35.72
N VAL A 64 13.15 25.37 34.77
CA VAL A 64 14.38 24.63 35.08
C VAL A 64 15.56 25.57 35.30
N PRO A 65 16.56 25.21 36.14
CA PRO A 65 17.82 25.94 36.25
C PRO A 65 18.62 25.97 34.93
N ASP A 66 19.56 26.90 34.79
CA ASP A 66 20.29 27.12 33.52
C ASP A 66 21.12 25.90 33.07
N ASP A 67 21.71 25.14 34.00
CA ASP A 67 22.46 23.92 33.72
C ASP A 67 21.61 22.78 33.14
N ALA A 68 20.29 22.81 33.39
CA ALA A 68 19.33 21.85 32.86
C ALA A 68 18.75 22.23 31.48
N LEU A 69 19.02 23.45 30.97
CA LEU A 69 18.52 23.91 29.67
C LEU A 69 19.01 23.03 28.51
N ASN A 70 20.22 22.48 28.61
CA ASN A 70 20.80 21.58 27.60
C ASN A 70 19.91 20.36 27.31
N THR A 71 19.21 19.83 28.32
CA THR A 71 18.27 18.72 28.13
C THR A 71 17.04 19.17 27.35
N VAL A 72 16.49 20.34 27.70
CA VAL A 72 15.33 20.91 26.99
C VAL A 72 15.67 21.24 25.54
N TRP A 73 16.90 21.72 25.27
CA TRP A 73 17.40 21.91 23.90
C TRP A 73 17.44 20.62 23.09
N LYS A 74 17.95 19.53 23.67
CA LYS A 74 18.00 18.22 22.99
C LYS A 74 16.59 17.71 22.69
N ASP A 75 15.68 17.83 23.65
CA ASP A 75 14.29 17.44 23.47
C ASP A 75 13.61 18.27 22.37
N LEU A 76 13.84 19.59 22.34
CA LEU A 76 13.33 20.46 21.29
C LEU A 76 13.87 20.10 19.89
N GLN A 77 15.15 19.72 19.78
CA GLN A 77 15.72 19.30 18.50
C GLN A 77 15.08 18.01 17.99
N ALA A 78 14.82 17.04 18.88
CA ALA A 78 14.07 15.85 18.54
C ALA A 78 12.63 16.19 18.12
N ASP A 79 11.97 17.07 18.88
CA ASP A 79 10.60 17.53 18.60
C ASP A 79 10.50 18.25 17.25
N ARG A 80 11.50 19.07 16.90
CA ARG A 80 11.57 19.75 15.60
C ARG A 80 11.66 18.74 14.45
N LYS A 81 12.54 17.73 14.55
CA LYS A 81 12.66 16.70 13.50
C LYS A 81 11.33 15.96 13.26
N GLU A 82 10.60 15.66 14.33
CA GLU A 82 9.29 15.01 14.23
C GLU A 82 8.21 15.97 13.67
N CYS A 83 8.25 17.25 14.03
CA CYS A 83 7.37 18.26 13.45
C CYS A 83 7.67 18.51 11.97
N ASP A 84 8.93 18.50 11.55
CA ASP A 84 9.33 18.64 10.15
C ASP A 84 8.70 17.51 9.31
N ALA A 85 8.74 16.27 9.79
CA ALA A 85 8.04 15.14 9.14
C ALA A 85 6.52 15.37 9.04
N ILE A 86 5.89 15.96 10.05
CA ILE A 86 4.46 16.33 10.01
C ILE A 86 4.20 17.42 8.97
N PHE A 87 5.08 18.40 8.86
CA PHE A 87 4.94 19.48 7.89
C PHE A 87 5.13 18.99 6.45
N GLU A 88 6.09 18.11 6.21
CA GLU A 88 6.27 17.43 4.93
C GLU A 88 5.03 16.62 4.55
N GLU A 89 4.52 15.83 5.48
CA GLU A 89 3.30 15.04 5.30
C GLU A 89 2.08 15.93 5.02
N PHE A 90 1.95 17.03 5.76
CA PHE A 90 0.89 18.02 5.56
C PHE A 90 0.97 18.67 4.19
N LEU A 91 2.16 19.10 3.77
CA LEU A 91 2.38 19.73 2.47
C LEU A 91 2.06 18.76 1.34
N ALA A 92 2.47 17.49 1.46
CA ALA A 92 2.13 16.45 0.50
C ALA A 92 0.60 16.24 0.40
N CYS A 93 -0.10 16.17 1.54
CA CYS A 93 -1.56 16.05 1.58
C CYS A 93 -2.27 17.24 0.92
N LEU A 94 -1.82 18.45 1.25
CA LEU A 94 -2.37 19.69 0.70
C LEU A 94 -2.13 19.77 -0.82
N GLY A 95 -0.91 19.51 -1.27
CA GLY A 95 -0.55 19.49 -2.69
C GLY A 95 -1.37 18.45 -3.45
N GLY A 96 -1.45 17.23 -2.92
CA GLY A 96 -2.24 16.14 -3.49
C GLY A 96 -3.73 16.46 -3.60
N ALA A 97 -4.32 17.07 -2.56
CA ALA A 97 -5.72 17.50 -2.58
C ALA A 97 -5.98 18.60 -3.63
N LEU A 98 -5.06 19.55 -3.79
CA LEU A 98 -5.16 20.60 -4.80
C LEU A 98 -5.00 20.06 -6.23
N ILE A 99 -4.11 19.08 -6.44
CA ILE A 99 -3.95 18.36 -7.72
C ILE A 99 -5.26 17.67 -8.10
N ARG A 100 -5.89 16.95 -7.15
CA ARG A 100 -7.19 16.30 -7.36
C ARG A 100 -8.29 17.31 -7.67
N GLN A 101 -8.35 18.42 -6.93
CA GLN A 101 -9.32 19.48 -7.18
C GLN A 101 -9.18 20.07 -8.59
N ALA A 102 -7.94 20.22 -9.06
CA ALA A 102 -7.62 20.68 -10.41
C ALA A 102 -7.78 19.59 -11.49
N GLN A 103 -8.19 18.37 -11.11
CA GLN A 103 -8.35 17.20 -11.99
C GLN A 103 -7.09 16.80 -12.76
N LEU A 104 -5.91 17.12 -12.21
CA LEU A 104 -4.62 16.81 -12.82
C LEU A 104 -4.21 15.34 -12.63
N ASP A 105 -5.01 14.57 -11.88
CA ASP A 105 -4.88 13.13 -11.69
C ASP A 105 -5.76 12.31 -12.65
N ASN A 106 -6.48 12.96 -13.57
CA ASN A 106 -7.46 12.34 -14.47
C ASN A 106 -8.52 11.49 -13.73
N GLY A 107 -8.81 11.83 -12.47
CA GLY A 107 -9.74 11.12 -11.61
C GLY A 107 -9.26 9.75 -11.13
N VAL A 108 -7.98 9.41 -11.31
CA VAL A 108 -7.41 8.12 -10.89
C VAL A 108 -7.44 7.95 -9.39
N CYS A 109 -7.25 9.01 -8.60
CA CYS A 109 -7.42 8.93 -7.14
C CYS A 109 -8.88 8.59 -6.77
N THR A 110 -9.87 9.10 -7.52
CA THR A 110 -11.28 8.74 -7.29
C THR A 110 -11.54 7.26 -7.57
N ILE A 111 -10.95 6.71 -8.64
CA ILE A 111 -11.04 5.27 -8.95
C ILE A 111 -10.39 4.45 -7.83
N ALA A 112 -9.20 4.85 -7.39
CA ALA A 112 -8.49 4.20 -6.31
C ALA A 112 -9.27 4.23 -4.98
N ASP A 113 -9.84 5.38 -4.62
CA ASP A 113 -10.69 5.54 -3.42
C ASP A 113 -11.89 4.57 -3.45
N LYS A 114 -12.50 4.37 -4.63
CA LYS A 114 -13.62 3.44 -4.81
C LYS A 114 -13.20 1.97 -4.72
N ILE A 115 -12.04 1.61 -5.26
CA ILE A 115 -11.45 0.26 -5.07
C ILE A 115 -11.22 0.00 -3.58
N LEU A 116 -10.61 0.96 -2.87
CA LEU A 116 -10.33 0.85 -1.44
C LEU A 116 -11.60 0.78 -0.59
N ALA A 117 -12.65 1.53 -0.97
CA ALA A 117 -13.95 1.47 -0.32
C ALA A 117 -14.60 0.08 -0.48
N ASP A 118 -14.53 -0.52 -1.67
CA ASP A 118 -15.01 -1.90 -1.89
C ASP A 118 -14.23 -2.90 -1.04
N LEU A 119 -12.90 -2.86 -1.07
CA LEU A 119 -12.04 -3.72 -0.26
C LEU A 119 -12.30 -3.55 1.24
N SER A 120 -12.49 -2.32 1.70
CA SER A 120 -12.83 -2.00 3.09
C SER A 120 -14.18 -2.59 3.49
N SER A 121 -15.21 -2.40 2.66
CA SER A 121 -16.55 -2.96 2.88
C SER A 121 -16.51 -4.49 2.94
N ARG A 122 -15.78 -5.13 2.02
CA ARG A 122 -15.66 -6.59 1.95
C ARG A 122 -14.80 -7.17 3.07
N SER A 123 -13.82 -6.44 3.60
CA SER A 123 -12.98 -6.91 4.71
C SER A 123 -13.58 -6.65 6.09
N ASP A 124 -14.64 -5.84 6.20
CA ASP A 124 -15.14 -5.33 7.48
C ASP A 124 -14.05 -4.56 8.26
N ILE A 125 -13.11 -3.95 7.54
CA ILE A 125 -12.03 -3.13 8.09
C ILE A 125 -12.28 -1.69 7.63
N PRO A 126 -12.69 -0.77 8.53
CA PRO A 126 -13.14 0.55 8.14
C PRO A 126 -12.01 1.41 7.59
N TRP A 127 -12.10 1.77 6.32
CA TRP A 127 -11.23 2.71 5.64
C TRP A 127 -11.97 4.01 5.39
N THR A 128 -11.48 5.09 5.98
CA THR A 128 -12.09 6.43 5.89
C THR A 128 -11.10 7.44 5.32
N ARG A 129 -10.22 6.97 4.43
CA ARG A 129 -9.09 7.75 3.91
C ARG A 129 -9.24 7.95 2.41
N MET A 130 -8.26 8.66 1.88
CA MET A 130 -8.17 9.04 0.49
C MET A 130 -6.81 8.66 -0.08
N THR A 131 -6.77 8.65 -1.40
CA THR A 131 -5.55 8.60 -2.18
C THR A 131 -5.19 10.00 -2.68
N ILE A 132 -3.89 10.24 -2.82
CA ILE A 132 -3.36 11.46 -3.42
C ILE A 132 -2.22 11.12 -4.38
N LEU A 133 -1.87 12.03 -5.28
CA LEU A 133 -0.61 11.90 -6.03
C LEU A 133 0.58 12.33 -5.16
N GLY A 134 1.71 11.63 -5.31
CA GLY A 134 2.97 11.91 -4.64
C GLY A 134 4.18 11.49 -5.47
N GLU A 135 5.39 11.70 -4.92
CA GLU A 135 6.65 11.38 -5.60
C GLU A 135 6.91 9.85 -5.74
N GLY A 136 6.30 9.06 -4.85
CA GLY A 136 6.40 7.61 -4.84
C GLY A 136 5.11 6.96 -4.33
N ASP A 137 5.00 5.65 -4.58
CA ASP A 137 3.95 4.83 -3.97
C ASP A 137 4.34 4.62 -2.50
N PHE A 138 3.49 5.09 -1.59
CA PHE A 138 3.80 5.07 -0.17
C PHE A 138 2.54 5.15 0.68
N PHE A 139 2.39 4.19 1.59
CA PHE A 139 1.48 4.28 2.71
C PHE A 139 2.12 5.11 3.83
N ALA A 140 1.60 6.32 4.04
CA ALA A 140 2.06 7.17 5.13
C ALA A 140 1.47 6.71 6.45
N ASP A 141 2.24 5.99 7.26
CA ASP A 141 1.83 5.49 8.58
C ASP A 141 1.18 6.53 9.49
N MET A 142 1.65 7.77 9.38
CA MET A 142 1.20 8.89 10.20
C MET A 142 -0.23 9.33 9.85
N THR A 143 -0.57 9.38 8.56
CA THR A 143 -1.86 9.90 8.07
C THR A 143 -2.78 8.80 7.57
N GLU A 144 -2.26 7.60 7.35
CA GLU A 144 -2.88 6.48 6.66
C GLU A 144 -3.38 6.91 5.26
N ILE A 145 -2.66 7.82 4.59
CA ILE A 145 -2.95 8.23 3.22
C ILE A 145 -2.11 7.38 2.27
N ILE A 146 -2.77 6.88 1.22
CA ILE A 146 -2.10 6.14 0.16
C ILE A 146 -1.68 7.13 -0.92
N ARG A 147 -0.38 7.23 -1.16
CA ARG A 147 0.17 8.04 -2.26
C ARG A 147 0.29 7.17 -3.50
N LEU A 148 -0.23 7.66 -4.61
CA LEU A 148 0.00 7.13 -5.95
C LEU A 148 1.14 7.91 -6.59
N ARG A 149 2.10 7.21 -7.16
CA ARG A 149 3.24 7.85 -7.81
C ARG A 149 2.82 8.71 -9.00
N PHE A 150 3.32 9.94 -9.07
CA PHE A 150 3.27 10.80 -10.25
C PHE A 150 4.53 10.60 -11.12
N PRO A 151 4.43 10.60 -12.47
CA PRO A 151 3.23 10.73 -13.30
C PRO A 151 2.55 9.38 -13.59
N GLU A 152 2.70 8.42 -12.69
CA GLU A 152 2.37 7.02 -12.84
C GLU A 152 0.89 6.69 -12.54
N PHE A 153 -0.04 7.56 -12.93
CA PHE A 153 -1.48 7.49 -12.63
C PHE A 153 -2.31 6.83 -13.75
N THR A 154 -1.88 5.67 -14.26
CA THR A 154 -2.65 4.92 -15.27
C THR A 154 -3.35 3.70 -14.68
N ILE A 155 -4.23 3.04 -15.46
CA ILE A 155 -4.87 1.78 -15.05
C ILE A 155 -3.85 0.72 -14.62
N TRP A 156 -2.64 0.77 -15.19
CA TRP A 156 -1.57 -0.20 -14.94
C TRP A 156 -0.99 -0.14 -13.54
N ASN A 157 -1.08 1.00 -12.87
CA ASN A 157 -0.51 1.21 -11.54
C ASN A 157 -1.55 1.18 -10.43
N LEU A 158 -2.84 1.31 -10.76
CA LEU A 158 -3.93 1.23 -9.79
C LEU A 158 -3.91 -0.03 -8.91
N PRO A 159 -3.51 -1.22 -9.38
CA PRO A 159 -3.45 -2.39 -8.49
C PRO A 159 -2.51 -2.24 -7.28
N ILE A 160 -1.55 -1.29 -7.31
CA ILE A 160 -0.65 -1.05 -6.18
C ILE A 160 -1.40 -0.63 -4.92
N VAL A 161 -2.58 -0.01 -5.04
CA VAL A 161 -3.36 0.43 -3.88
C VAL A 161 -3.82 -0.74 -3.01
N GLY A 162 -3.95 -1.94 -3.59
CA GLY A 162 -4.22 -3.15 -2.82
C GLY A 162 -3.08 -3.52 -1.89
N HIS A 163 -1.82 -3.28 -2.30
CA HIS A 163 -0.64 -3.53 -1.46
C HIS A 163 -0.57 -2.52 -0.32
N GLU A 164 -0.71 -1.23 -0.62
CA GLU A 164 -0.72 -0.18 0.39
C GLU A 164 -1.87 -0.36 1.40
N PHE A 165 -3.06 -0.76 0.93
CA PHE A 165 -4.16 -1.13 1.81
C PHE A 165 -3.87 -2.40 2.62
N GLY A 166 -3.13 -3.35 2.06
CA GLY A 166 -2.67 -4.55 2.74
C GLY A 166 -1.83 -4.26 3.99
N HIS A 167 -1.01 -3.21 3.99
CA HIS A 167 -0.30 -2.75 5.20
C HIS A 167 -1.27 -2.31 6.30
N PHE A 168 -2.30 -1.54 5.94
CA PHE A 168 -3.35 -1.12 6.87
C PHE A 168 -4.12 -2.33 7.41
N VAL A 169 -4.57 -3.22 6.53
CA VAL A 169 -5.26 -4.47 6.89
C VAL A 169 -4.41 -5.31 7.84
N GLY A 170 -3.12 -5.47 7.58
CA GLY A 170 -2.23 -6.23 8.45
C GLY A 170 -2.19 -5.71 9.90
N ARG A 171 -2.18 -4.38 10.07
CA ARG A 171 -2.21 -3.74 11.40
C ARG A 171 -3.54 -3.90 12.10
N GLU A 172 -4.65 -3.74 11.37
CA GLU A 172 -5.99 -3.90 11.93
C GLU A 172 -6.28 -5.36 12.30
N LEU A 173 -5.84 -6.32 11.48
CA LEU A 173 -5.91 -7.74 11.80
C LEU A 173 -5.12 -8.08 13.05
N ARG A 174 -3.90 -7.56 13.18
CA ARG A 174 -3.09 -7.74 14.39
C ARG A 174 -3.80 -7.23 15.64
N LYS A 175 -4.40 -6.02 15.59
CA LYS A 175 -5.17 -5.46 16.71
C LYS A 175 -6.37 -6.35 17.04
N ARG A 176 -7.19 -6.67 16.04
CA ARG A 176 -8.40 -7.50 16.18
C ARG A 176 -8.10 -8.87 16.77
N ILE A 177 -7.05 -9.54 16.32
CA ILE A 177 -6.63 -10.85 16.81
C ILE A 177 -6.13 -10.74 18.25
N LYS A 178 -5.31 -9.72 18.57
CA LYS A 178 -4.77 -9.51 19.92
C LYS A 178 -5.86 -9.23 20.96
N ASP A 179 -6.94 -8.58 20.56
CA ASP A 179 -8.07 -8.27 21.45
C ASP A 179 -8.94 -9.50 21.78
N ARG A 180 -8.81 -10.60 21.01
CA ARG A 180 -9.47 -11.87 21.31
C ARG A 180 -8.70 -12.60 22.41
N LYS A 181 -9.37 -12.88 23.54
CA LYS A 181 -8.78 -13.55 24.71
C LYS A 181 -8.05 -14.84 24.32
N GLY A 182 -6.75 -14.89 24.60
CA GLY A 182 -5.92 -16.07 24.42
C GLY A 182 -5.31 -16.26 23.03
N GLN A 183 -5.59 -15.38 22.06
CA GLN A 183 -4.90 -15.41 20.77
C GLN A 183 -3.60 -14.60 20.83
N ARG A 184 -2.54 -15.14 20.21
CA ARG A 184 -1.26 -14.45 20.09
C ARG A 184 -1.22 -13.67 18.77
N ASP A 185 -0.33 -12.69 18.75
CA ASP A 185 0.02 -11.93 17.57
C ASP A 185 0.64 -12.86 16.51
N PHE A 186 -0.06 -13.10 15.41
CA PHE A 186 0.35 -14.07 14.38
C PHE A 186 1.70 -13.71 13.73
N ILE A 187 2.07 -12.43 13.66
CA ILE A 187 3.39 -11.99 13.17
C ILE A 187 4.47 -12.42 14.16
N LYS A 188 4.24 -12.23 15.46
CA LYS A 188 5.16 -12.71 16.51
C LYS A 188 5.26 -14.22 16.53
N GLU A 189 4.15 -14.94 16.32
CA GLU A 189 4.18 -16.40 16.22
C GLU A 189 5.11 -16.87 15.08
N ILE A 190 5.05 -16.22 13.91
CA ILE A 190 5.95 -16.53 12.78
C ILE A 190 7.41 -16.28 13.19
N ILE A 191 7.73 -15.11 13.76
CA ILE A 191 9.10 -14.77 14.19
C ILE A 191 9.62 -15.77 15.24
N GLU A 192 8.77 -16.18 16.19
CA GLU A 192 9.11 -17.17 17.22
C GLU A 192 9.39 -18.55 16.61
N GLN A 193 8.54 -19.01 15.69
CA GLN A 193 8.70 -20.31 15.01
C GLN A 193 9.97 -20.39 14.16
N GLU A 194 10.42 -19.25 13.63
CA GLU A 194 11.67 -19.14 12.88
C GLU A 194 12.93 -19.18 13.76
N GLY A 195 12.78 -19.28 15.09
CA GLY A 195 13.89 -19.34 16.03
C GLY A 195 14.61 -18.01 16.22
N LYS A 196 13.99 -16.88 15.82
CA LYS A 196 14.56 -15.53 15.93
C LYS A 196 14.32 -14.86 17.29
N GLN A 197 14.02 -15.65 18.32
CA GLN A 197 13.75 -15.13 19.67
C GLN A 197 14.98 -14.42 20.30
N ASN A 198 16.18 -14.89 19.96
CA ASN A 198 17.45 -14.37 20.45
C ASN A 198 18.06 -13.27 19.54
N SER A 199 17.36 -12.87 18.48
CA SER A 199 17.79 -11.76 17.62
C SER A 199 17.75 -10.43 18.37
N THR A 200 18.56 -9.49 17.91
CA THR A 200 18.54 -8.09 18.38
C THR A 200 17.18 -7.45 18.10
N GLU A 201 16.85 -6.36 18.80
CA GLU A 201 15.59 -5.66 18.60
C GLU A 201 15.47 -5.10 17.17
N ASP A 202 16.57 -4.60 16.61
CA ASP A 202 16.62 -4.10 15.24
C ASP A 202 16.37 -5.20 14.20
N GLU A 203 16.94 -6.40 14.41
CA GLU A 203 16.69 -7.56 13.55
C GLU A 203 15.23 -8.05 13.63
N LYS A 204 14.63 -8.01 14.82
CA LYS A 204 13.21 -8.38 15.01
C LYS A 204 12.29 -7.39 14.33
N LYS A 205 12.55 -6.09 14.49
CA LYS A 205 11.79 -5.03 13.81
C LYS A 205 11.89 -5.18 12.29
N LYS A 206 13.11 -5.36 11.78
CA LYS A 206 13.34 -5.62 10.35
C LYS A 206 12.59 -6.83 9.83
N GLU A 207 12.54 -7.92 10.61
CA GLU A 207 11.76 -9.10 10.23
C GLU A 207 10.26 -8.85 10.27
N GLU A 208 9.77 -8.11 11.27
CA GLU A 208 8.38 -7.69 11.34
C GLU A 208 7.99 -6.85 10.10
N ASP A 209 8.82 -5.89 9.69
CA ASP A 209 8.63 -5.09 8.48
C ASP A 209 8.54 -6.00 7.23
N TYR A 210 9.41 -7.01 7.12
CA TYR A 210 9.38 -7.97 6.01
C TYR A 210 8.13 -8.83 5.98
N LEU A 211 7.59 -9.19 7.15
CA LEU A 211 6.35 -9.93 7.24
C LEU A 211 5.16 -9.08 6.84
N TYR A 212 5.13 -7.78 7.18
CA TYR A 212 4.09 -6.87 6.70
C TYR A 212 4.15 -6.65 5.19
N GLU A 213 5.35 -6.55 4.60
CA GLU A 213 5.53 -6.48 3.15
C GLU A 213 4.97 -7.72 2.43
N HIS A 214 5.33 -8.91 2.90
CA HIS A 214 4.79 -10.14 2.33
C HIS A 214 3.28 -10.26 2.57
N LEU A 215 2.77 -9.86 3.74
CA LEU A 215 1.33 -9.86 4.01
C LEU A 215 0.58 -8.93 3.06
N ALA A 216 1.13 -7.74 2.80
CA ALA A 216 0.57 -6.78 1.85
C ALA A 216 0.58 -7.33 0.41
N ASP A 217 1.67 -7.98 -0.02
CA ASP A 217 1.73 -8.67 -1.32
C ASP A 217 0.70 -9.80 -1.43
N ILE A 218 0.55 -10.62 -0.38
CA ILE A 218 -0.44 -11.70 -0.34
C ILE A 218 -1.84 -11.11 -0.38
N PHE A 219 -2.14 -10.10 0.43
CA PHE A 219 -3.45 -9.47 0.49
C PHE A 219 -3.84 -8.85 -0.85
N ALA A 220 -2.93 -8.09 -1.48
CA ALA A 220 -3.18 -7.48 -2.78
C ALA A 220 -3.42 -8.52 -3.86
N THR A 221 -2.61 -9.58 -3.90
CA THR A 221 -2.80 -10.70 -4.84
C THR A 221 -4.13 -11.43 -4.57
N TYR A 222 -4.45 -11.66 -3.30
CA TYR A 222 -5.63 -12.37 -2.85
C TYR A 222 -6.93 -11.62 -3.19
N SER A 223 -6.90 -10.30 -3.11
CA SER A 223 -8.09 -9.44 -3.27
C SER A 223 -8.26 -8.87 -4.68
N LEU A 224 -7.16 -8.54 -5.36
CA LEU A 224 -7.18 -7.96 -6.70
C LEU A 224 -6.87 -8.97 -7.80
N GLY A 225 -6.47 -10.19 -7.45
CA GLY A 225 -6.19 -11.26 -8.41
C GLY A 225 -4.94 -10.99 -9.26
N PRO A 226 -4.92 -11.49 -10.51
CA PRO A 226 -3.78 -11.35 -11.40
C PRO A 226 -3.32 -9.92 -11.69
N ALA A 227 -4.21 -8.93 -11.67
CA ALA A 227 -3.86 -7.54 -11.98
C ALA A 227 -2.71 -7.00 -11.13
N PHE A 228 -2.72 -7.29 -9.82
CA PHE A 228 -1.63 -6.90 -8.92
C PHE A 228 -0.31 -7.58 -9.31
N ALA A 229 -0.35 -8.88 -9.63
CA ALA A 229 0.86 -9.60 -10.04
C ALA A 229 1.44 -9.05 -11.34
N PHE A 230 0.61 -8.65 -12.31
CA PHE A 230 1.06 -7.98 -13.52
C PHE A 230 1.76 -6.66 -13.24
N THR A 231 1.11 -5.78 -12.47
CA THR A 231 1.68 -4.48 -12.09
C THR A 231 3.02 -4.65 -11.39
N SER A 232 3.07 -5.49 -10.36
CA SER A 232 4.26 -5.66 -9.54
C SER A 232 5.40 -6.31 -10.32
N ILE A 233 5.16 -7.46 -10.97
CA ILE A 233 6.22 -8.25 -11.60
C ILE A 233 6.72 -7.61 -12.89
N LEU A 234 5.85 -6.99 -13.69
CA LEU A 234 6.24 -6.47 -15.01
C LEU A 234 6.61 -4.99 -15.02
N LEU A 235 6.10 -4.18 -14.08
CA LEU A 235 6.24 -2.72 -14.12
C LEU A 235 7.03 -2.13 -12.96
N LYS A 236 6.90 -2.71 -11.76
CA LYS A 236 7.46 -2.11 -10.54
C LYS A 236 8.75 -2.76 -10.08
N PHE A 237 8.80 -4.09 -10.08
CA PHE A 237 9.93 -4.80 -9.52
C PHE A 237 11.15 -4.78 -10.43
N ASN A 238 12.27 -4.40 -9.82
CA ASN A 238 13.57 -4.41 -10.46
C ASN A 238 14.25 -5.76 -10.21
N PRO A 239 14.57 -6.56 -11.24
CA PRO A 239 15.27 -7.83 -11.10
C PRO A 239 16.69 -7.70 -10.52
N ASN A 240 17.30 -6.51 -10.59
CA ASN A 240 18.61 -6.24 -9.98
C ASN A 240 18.57 -6.11 -8.44
N GLN A 241 17.39 -5.89 -7.84
CA GLN A 241 17.22 -5.82 -6.39
C GLN A 241 16.99 -7.23 -5.83
N SER A 242 17.98 -8.09 -6.00
CA SER A 242 17.96 -9.50 -5.56
C SER A 242 18.29 -9.67 -4.07
N GLN A 243 18.86 -8.64 -3.45
CA GLN A 243 19.17 -8.60 -2.02
C GLN A 243 18.11 -7.86 -1.22
N ASP A 244 17.95 -8.30 0.02
CA ASP A 244 17.09 -7.65 1.00
C ASP A 244 17.62 -6.26 1.34
N GLY A 245 16.72 -5.28 1.42
CA GLY A 245 17.04 -3.91 1.80
C GLY A 245 17.18 -3.72 3.31
N GLU A 246 17.07 -2.48 3.76
CA GLU A 246 16.98 -2.16 5.19
C GLU A 246 15.56 -2.40 5.71
N SER A 247 14.56 -1.93 4.96
CA SER A 247 13.13 -1.96 5.32
C SER A 247 12.27 -2.90 4.47
N HIS A 248 12.78 -3.41 3.34
CA HIS A 248 11.98 -4.24 2.43
C HIS A 248 12.70 -5.55 2.05
N PRO A 249 11.97 -6.67 1.90
CA PRO A 249 12.51 -7.90 1.35
C PRO A 249 12.87 -7.72 -0.14
N SER A 250 13.76 -8.56 -0.66
CA SER A 250 14.14 -8.47 -2.07
C SER A 250 12.96 -8.71 -3.01
N ASN A 251 12.99 -8.10 -4.20
CA ASN A 251 11.93 -8.26 -5.19
C ASN A 251 11.77 -9.73 -5.61
N VAL A 252 12.85 -10.51 -5.62
CA VAL A 252 12.79 -11.96 -5.91
C VAL A 252 11.90 -12.70 -4.91
N LYS A 253 11.98 -12.38 -3.62
CA LYS A 253 11.14 -13.00 -2.58
C LYS A 253 9.69 -12.56 -2.70
N ARG A 254 9.47 -11.27 -2.98
CA ARG A 254 8.13 -10.71 -3.20
C ARG A 254 7.45 -11.36 -4.41
N VAL A 255 8.14 -11.47 -5.55
CA VAL A 255 7.66 -12.19 -6.75
C VAL A 255 7.30 -13.64 -6.42
N TYR A 256 8.14 -14.34 -5.65
CA TYR A 256 7.86 -15.71 -5.22
C TYR A 256 6.54 -15.80 -4.45
N ILE A 257 6.34 -14.93 -3.45
CA ILE A 257 5.13 -14.88 -2.63
C ILE A 257 3.88 -14.58 -3.47
N ILE A 258 3.95 -13.61 -4.39
CA ILE A 258 2.85 -13.24 -5.29
C ILE A 258 2.46 -14.44 -6.17
N LEU A 259 3.44 -15.05 -6.85
CA LEU A 259 3.17 -16.19 -7.74
C LEU A 259 2.59 -17.38 -6.97
N LYS A 260 3.12 -17.68 -5.77
CA LYS A 260 2.59 -18.77 -4.93
C LYS A 260 1.19 -18.48 -4.39
N THR A 261 0.87 -17.22 -4.13
CA THR A 261 -0.48 -16.80 -3.74
C THR A 261 -1.46 -17.05 -4.89
N LEU A 262 -1.11 -16.69 -6.14
CA LEU A 262 -1.92 -17.01 -7.32
C LEU A 262 -2.09 -18.51 -7.53
N GLU A 263 -1.02 -19.31 -7.38
CA GLU A 263 -1.09 -20.77 -7.47
C GLU A 263 -2.06 -21.34 -6.44
N LYS A 264 -2.02 -20.85 -5.19
CA LYS A 264 -2.94 -21.27 -4.13
C LYS A 264 -4.39 -20.88 -4.45
N MET A 265 -4.62 -19.67 -4.96
CA MET A 265 -5.96 -19.24 -5.42
C MET A 265 -6.49 -20.08 -6.58
N ASN A 266 -5.61 -20.55 -7.48
CA ASN A 266 -5.96 -21.37 -8.65
C ASN A 266 -6.29 -22.84 -8.29
N THR A 267 -5.85 -23.33 -7.13
CA THR A 267 -5.87 -24.76 -6.75
C THR A 267 -6.89 -25.13 -5.67
N LEU A 268 -7.65 -24.16 -5.14
CA LEU A 268 -8.58 -24.42 -4.03
C LEU A 268 -9.72 -25.38 -4.45
N PRO A 269 -9.94 -26.51 -3.75
CA PRO A 269 -10.96 -27.49 -4.10
C PRO A 269 -12.37 -27.01 -3.70
N GLY A 270 -13.35 -27.17 -4.59
CA GLY A 270 -14.76 -26.87 -4.28
C GLY A 270 -15.64 -26.60 -5.50
N GLU A 271 -15.05 -26.23 -6.64
CA GLU A 271 -15.77 -26.02 -7.89
C GLU A 271 -15.00 -26.69 -9.03
N ASN A 272 -15.64 -27.63 -9.71
CA ASN A 272 -15.03 -28.34 -10.83
C ASN A 272 -14.59 -27.37 -11.92
N GLN A 273 -13.27 -27.23 -12.05
CA GLN A 273 -12.48 -26.31 -12.88
C GLN A 273 -12.19 -24.99 -12.15
N GLY A 274 -10.97 -24.89 -11.60
CA GLY A 274 -10.43 -23.65 -11.05
C GLY A 274 -10.45 -22.51 -12.07
N ILE A 275 -10.08 -21.33 -11.61
CA ILE A 275 -10.15 -20.08 -12.38
C ILE A 275 -9.25 -20.12 -13.64
N ASN A 276 -8.36 -21.11 -13.72
CA ASN A 276 -7.44 -21.41 -14.81
C ASN A 276 -6.55 -20.22 -15.19
N TYR A 277 -5.94 -19.58 -14.19
CA TYR A 277 -4.83 -18.65 -14.41
C TYR A 277 -3.51 -19.37 -14.70
N GLN A 278 -3.49 -20.69 -14.89
CA GLN A 278 -2.25 -21.47 -14.96
C GLN A 278 -1.31 -20.96 -16.06
N HIS A 279 -1.87 -20.61 -17.21
CA HIS A 279 -1.11 -20.05 -18.33
C HIS A 279 -0.50 -18.68 -17.98
N LEU A 280 -1.27 -17.82 -17.32
CA LEU A 280 -0.86 -16.49 -16.89
C LEU A 280 0.25 -16.57 -15.83
N ILE A 281 0.10 -17.42 -14.81
CA ILE A 281 1.12 -17.67 -13.79
C ILE A 281 2.43 -18.12 -14.45
N ARG A 282 2.34 -19.06 -15.40
CA ARG A 282 3.50 -19.54 -16.16
C ARG A 282 4.19 -18.40 -16.90
N GLN A 283 3.44 -17.51 -17.56
CA GLN A 283 4.03 -16.41 -18.32
C GLN A 283 4.62 -15.30 -17.46
N LEU A 284 4.00 -14.97 -16.32
CA LEU A 284 4.62 -14.04 -15.35
C LEU A 284 5.95 -14.60 -14.85
N ARG A 285 5.98 -15.90 -14.54
CA ARG A 285 7.18 -16.62 -14.15
C ARG A 285 8.25 -16.60 -15.25
N GLU A 286 7.89 -16.92 -16.49
CA GLU A 286 8.78 -16.87 -17.65
C GLU A 286 9.33 -15.46 -17.89
N SER A 287 8.47 -14.44 -17.85
CA SER A 287 8.86 -13.03 -18.06
C SER A 287 9.86 -12.56 -17.00
N TRP A 288 9.63 -12.93 -15.74
CA TRP A 288 10.56 -12.66 -14.64
C TRP A 288 11.89 -13.40 -14.83
N HIS A 289 11.86 -14.69 -15.20
CA HIS A 289 13.08 -15.46 -15.45
C HIS A 289 13.88 -14.93 -16.63
N VAL A 290 13.25 -14.54 -17.73
CA VAL A 290 13.95 -13.89 -18.85
C VAL A 290 14.63 -12.61 -18.39
N SER A 291 14.00 -11.84 -17.51
CA SER A 291 14.57 -10.61 -16.96
C SER A 291 15.76 -10.86 -16.05
N LEU A 292 15.75 -11.95 -15.26
CA LEU A 292 16.90 -12.42 -14.48
C LEU A 292 18.02 -12.95 -15.39
N ASN A 293 17.70 -13.79 -16.38
CA ASN A 293 18.67 -14.44 -17.27
C ASN A 293 19.40 -13.46 -18.18
N LYS A 294 18.80 -12.31 -18.54
CA LYS A 294 19.51 -11.22 -19.22
C LYS A 294 20.61 -10.59 -18.36
N LEU A 295 20.56 -10.78 -17.04
CA LEU A 295 21.64 -10.41 -16.12
C LEU A 295 22.70 -11.52 -16.03
N GLU A 296 22.45 -12.72 -16.58
CA GLU A 296 23.29 -13.94 -16.43
C GLU A 296 24.43 -14.13 -17.44
N GLU A 297 24.77 -13.14 -18.27
CA GLU A 297 26.20 -12.96 -18.59
C GLU A 297 27.02 -12.60 -17.31
N SER A 298 26.32 -12.41 -16.17
CA SER A 298 26.82 -12.42 -14.80
C SER A 298 25.87 -13.14 -13.80
N THR A 299 25.88 -14.47 -13.76
CA THR A 299 25.59 -15.33 -12.56
C THR A 299 24.35 -15.04 -11.67
N ILE A 300 23.12 -15.11 -12.17
CA ILE A 300 21.87 -15.00 -11.38
C ILE A 300 20.70 -15.73 -12.06
N THR A 301 20.57 -17.03 -11.80
CA THR A 301 19.35 -17.78 -12.14
C THR A 301 18.38 -17.46 -10.99
N ILE A 302 17.21 -18.07 -10.85
CA ILE A 302 16.45 -17.90 -9.58
C ILE A 302 17.37 -18.12 -8.34
N SER A 303 18.39 -18.94 -8.55
CA SER A 303 19.49 -19.39 -7.71
C SER A 303 20.71 -18.44 -7.57
N GLY A 304 20.50 -17.17 -7.22
CA GLY A 304 21.57 -16.34 -6.61
C GLY A 304 22.03 -16.87 -5.23
N LEU A 305 21.36 -17.91 -4.72
CA LEU A 305 21.68 -18.64 -3.49
C LEU A 305 22.04 -20.08 -3.90
N LYS A 306 23.24 -20.56 -3.51
CA LYS A 306 23.65 -21.97 -3.69
C LYS A 306 22.47 -22.91 -3.40
N ALA A 307 22.22 -23.94 -4.22
CA ALA A 307 21.03 -24.82 -4.19
C ALA A 307 20.49 -25.22 -2.79
N LYS A 308 21.36 -25.42 -1.78
CA LYS A 308 20.94 -25.70 -0.39
C LYS A 308 20.33 -24.49 0.36
N ARG A 309 20.79 -23.27 0.07
CA ARG A 309 20.27 -22.01 0.63
C ARG A 309 18.94 -21.60 -0.04
N GLU A 310 18.72 -22.04 -1.28
CA GLU A 310 17.46 -21.88 -2.01
C GLU A 310 16.33 -22.73 -1.39
N GLU A 311 16.58 -23.99 -1.06
CA GLU A 311 15.57 -24.88 -0.45
C GLU A 311 15.09 -24.37 0.91
N LYS A 312 16.01 -23.96 1.80
CA LYS A 312 15.66 -23.42 3.12
C LYS A 312 14.86 -22.11 3.01
N THR A 313 15.27 -21.20 2.10
CA THR A 313 14.58 -19.91 1.91
C THR A 313 13.19 -20.12 1.30
N THR A 314 13.08 -21.01 0.31
CA THR A 314 11.80 -21.36 -0.34
C THR A 314 10.82 -21.98 0.65
N LYS A 315 11.30 -22.91 1.49
CA LYS A 315 10.49 -23.50 2.56
C LYS A 315 10.02 -22.44 3.54
N LEU A 316 10.93 -21.58 4.02
CA LEU A 316 10.59 -20.48 4.92
C LEU A 316 9.49 -19.57 4.36
N LEU A 317 9.63 -19.13 3.10
CA LEU A 317 8.64 -18.30 2.44
C LEU A 317 7.30 -19.02 2.26
N SER A 318 7.32 -20.33 2.00
CA SER A 318 6.11 -21.15 1.88
C SER A 318 5.38 -21.26 3.22
N ASP A 319 6.12 -21.54 4.30
CA ASP A 319 5.56 -21.63 5.66
C ASP A 319 4.93 -20.28 6.08
N ARG A 320 5.62 -19.16 5.81
CA ARG A 320 5.10 -17.80 6.02
C ARG A 320 3.82 -17.56 5.22
N LEU A 321 3.85 -17.86 3.92
CA LEU A 321 2.70 -17.73 3.03
C LEU A 321 1.50 -18.51 3.57
N ASP A 322 1.67 -19.77 3.94
CA ASP A 322 0.57 -20.61 4.41
C ASP A 322 -0.07 -20.07 5.70
N LYS A 323 0.75 -19.58 6.64
CA LYS A 323 0.25 -18.96 7.87
C LYS A 323 -0.48 -17.64 7.61
N MET A 324 0.07 -16.75 6.78
CA MET A 324 -0.56 -15.47 6.47
C MET A 324 -1.82 -15.65 5.61
N TYR A 325 -1.78 -16.52 4.60
CA TYR A 325 -2.93 -16.82 3.74
C TYR A 325 -4.09 -17.45 4.52
N SER A 326 -3.80 -18.39 5.43
CA SER A 326 -4.85 -18.97 6.30
C SER A 326 -5.46 -17.92 7.23
N THR A 327 -4.66 -16.99 7.75
CA THR A 327 -5.15 -15.85 8.53
C THR A 327 -6.09 -14.97 7.71
N LEU A 328 -5.73 -14.63 6.46
CA LEU A 328 -6.61 -13.86 5.56
C LEU A 328 -7.91 -14.61 5.24
N MET A 329 -7.83 -15.91 4.95
CA MET A 329 -9.00 -16.76 4.71
C MET A 329 -9.92 -16.85 5.93
N GLN A 330 -9.38 -16.74 7.15
CA GLN A 330 -10.17 -16.79 8.37
C GLN A 330 -10.81 -15.43 8.70
N GLU A 331 -10.06 -14.34 8.52
CA GLU A 331 -10.45 -13.02 9.03
C GLU A 331 -11.11 -12.12 7.99
N VAL A 332 -10.80 -12.29 6.70
CA VAL A 332 -11.25 -11.43 5.60
C VAL A 332 -11.56 -12.22 4.32
N SER A 333 -12.19 -13.40 4.44
CA SER A 333 -12.49 -14.27 3.29
C SER A 333 -13.29 -13.61 2.16
N ASN A 334 -14.13 -12.63 2.49
CA ASN A 334 -15.03 -11.96 1.55
C ASN A 334 -14.29 -11.03 0.56
N VAL A 335 -13.05 -10.60 0.85
CA VAL A 335 -12.27 -9.80 -0.12
C VAL A 335 -11.67 -10.63 -1.24
N ARG A 336 -11.74 -11.96 -1.16
CA ARG A 336 -11.08 -12.85 -2.12
C ARG A 336 -11.53 -12.58 -3.55
N TYR A 337 -10.58 -12.54 -4.47
CA TYR A 337 -10.82 -12.59 -5.90
C TYR A 337 -11.23 -14.02 -6.32
N THR A 338 -12.43 -14.14 -6.88
CA THR A 338 -13.13 -15.39 -7.15
C THR A 338 -13.07 -15.81 -8.62
N LYS A 339 -13.68 -16.95 -8.94
CA LYS A 339 -13.79 -17.44 -10.31
C LYS A 339 -14.72 -16.56 -11.14
N GLU A 340 -15.82 -16.13 -10.51
CA GLU A 340 -16.82 -15.26 -11.10
C GLU A 340 -16.19 -13.93 -11.49
N ASP A 341 -15.36 -13.35 -10.62
CA ASP A 341 -14.63 -12.10 -10.89
C ASP A 341 -13.75 -12.23 -12.13
N TRP A 342 -13.06 -13.36 -12.28
CA TRP A 342 -12.26 -13.62 -13.48
C TRP A 342 -13.08 -13.78 -14.75
N LEU A 343 -14.21 -14.48 -14.69
CA LEU A 343 -15.09 -14.64 -15.85
C LEU A 343 -15.64 -13.29 -16.32
N ARG A 344 -15.96 -12.39 -15.37
CA ARG A 344 -16.34 -11.00 -15.68
C ARG A 344 -15.17 -10.22 -16.30
N ALA A 345 -13.96 -10.34 -15.75
CA ALA A 345 -12.77 -9.70 -16.31
C ALA A 345 -12.44 -10.19 -17.74
N LEU A 346 -12.59 -11.48 -18.03
CA LEU A 346 -12.45 -12.03 -19.38
C LEU A 346 -13.48 -11.46 -20.34
N SER A 347 -14.75 -11.39 -19.92
CA SER A 347 -15.82 -10.76 -20.70
C SER A 347 -15.49 -9.29 -21.01
N LEU A 348 -15.05 -8.51 -20.01
CA LEU A 348 -14.63 -7.13 -20.19
C LEU A 348 -13.38 -6.98 -21.07
N SER A 349 -12.44 -7.92 -21.03
CA SER A 349 -11.26 -7.84 -21.89
C SER A 349 -11.64 -7.90 -23.36
N ASN A 350 -12.64 -8.71 -23.74
CA ASN A 350 -13.12 -8.73 -25.12
C ASN A 350 -13.71 -7.37 -25.52
N TYR A 351 -14.45 -6.72 -24.61
CA TYR A 351 -14.97 -5.37 -24.84
C TYR A 351 -13.85 -4.33 -25.02
N LEU A 352 -12.87 -4.30 -24.11
CA LEU A 352 -11.73 -3.37 -24.18
C LEU A 352 -10.89 -3.57 -25.45
N CYS A 353 -10.67 -4.83 -25.83
CA CYS A 353 -9.85 -5.19 -26.98
C CYS A 353 -10.59 -5.01 -28.31
N LEU A 354 -11.84 -5.45 -28.47
CA LEU A 354 -12.51 -5.53 -29.79
C LEU A 354 -13.14 -4.21 -30.26
N SER A 355 -13.25 -3.17 -29.40
CA SER A 355 -13.92 -1.90 -29.74
C SER A 355 -15.35 -2.08 -30.28
N GLU A 356 -15.99 -3.21 -29.98
CA GLU A 356 -17.37 -3.48 -30.37
C GLU A 356 -18.31 -2.68 -29.47
N GLN A 357 -19.25 -1.96 -30.08
CA GLN A 357 -20.30 -1.17 -29.41
C GLN A 357 -21.40 -2.04 -28.79
N ASN A 358 -21.07 -3.24 -28.32
CA ASN A 358 -22.05 -4.02 -27.57
C ASN A 358 -22.30 -3.27 -26.25
N GLU A 359 -23.54 -2.86 -26.02
CA GLU A 359 -23.95 -2.24 -24.76
C GLU A 359 -23.64 -3.21 -23.62
N ILE A 360 -22.66 -2.83 -22.79
CA ILE A 360 -22.39 -3.54 -21.54
C ILE A 360 -23.24 -2.94 -20.43
N ASN A 361 -23.80 -3.80 -19.61
CA ASN A 361 -24.52 -3.39 -18.42
C ASN A 361 -23.52 -3.06 -17.30
N TYR A 362 -23.30 -1.78 -17.02
CA TYR A 362 -22.28 -1.35 -16.05
C TYR A 362 -22.54 -1.85 -14.61
N TYR A 363 -23.78 -2.19 -14.27
CA TYR A 363 -24.14 -2.73 -12.95
C TYR A 363 -23.60 -4.15 -12.70
N ASP A 364 -23.22 -4.87 -13.75
CA ASP A 364 -22.74 -6.24 -13.63
C ASP A 364 -21.24 -6.31 -13.30
N TYR A 365 -20.53 -5.18 -13.32
CA TYR A 365 -19.07 -5.13 -13.24
C TYR A 365 -18.56 -4.29 -12.07
N GLN A 366 -17.45 -4.75 -11.50
CA GLN A 366 -16.70 -4.07 -10.46
C GLN A 366 -15.43 -3.43 -11.04
N LEU A 367 -14.87 -2.44 -10.33
CA LEU A 367 -13.61 -1.81 -10.74
C LEU A 367 -12.45 -2.80 -10.83
N ILE A 368 -12.41 -3.80 -9.94
CA ILE A 368 -11.39 -4.87 -9.97
C ILE A 368 -11.48 -5.73 -11.24
N ASP A 369 -12.68 -5.87 -11.83
CA ASP A 369 -12.87 -6.60 -13.08
C ASP A 369 -12.20 -5.82 -14.23
N VAL A 370 -12.32 -4.49 -14.23
CA VAL A 370 -11.66 -3.60 -15.21
C VAL A 370 -10.14 -3.68 -15.12
N LEU A 371 -9.58 -3.70 -13.89
CA LEU A 371 -8.14 -3.85 -13.68
C LEU A 371 -7.62 -5.15 -14.30
N ASN A 372 -8.29 -6.26 -14.02
CA ASN A 372 -7.90 -7.57 -14.56
C ASN A 372 -8.15 -7.65 -16.07
N ALA A 373 -9.23 -7.07 -16.58
CA ALA A 373 -9.52 -7.01 -18.01
C ALA A 373 -8.43 -6.25 -18.78
N ALA A 374 -7.97 -5.11 -18.26
CA ALA A 374 -6.87 -4.35 -18.86
C ALA A 374 -5.58 -5.18 -18.90
N CYS A 375 -5.26 -5.88 -17.81
CA CYS A 375 -4.10 -6.79 -17.76
C CYS A 375 -4.22 -7.93 -18.78
N ILE A 376 -5.40 -8.53 -18.94
CA ILE A 376 -5.67 -9.56 -19.95
C ILE A 376 -5.47 -8.99 -21.36
N CYS A 377 -5.97 -7.79 -21.65
CA CYS A 377 -5.78 -7.16 -22.97
C CYS A 377 -4.30 -6.87 -23.26
N ARG A 378 -3.56 -6.34 -22.28
CA ARG A 378 -2.11 -6.14 -22.40
C ARG A 378 -1.36 -7.44 -22.66
N TRP A 379 -1.89 -8.53 -22.15
CA TRP A 379 -1.34 -9.86 -22.32
C TRP A 379 -1.65 -10.48 -23.70
N LEU A 380 -2.91 -10.38 -24.15
CA LEU A 380 -3.39 -11.03 -25.38
C LEU A 380 -3.07 -10.26 -26.66
N ASP A 381 -2.91 -8.94 -26.59
CA ASP A 381 -2.91 -8.09 -27.78
C ASP A 381 -1.59 -7.33 -27.99
N SER A 382 -1.29 -7.05 -29.26
CA SER A 382 -0.17 -6.20 -29.71
C SER A 382 -0.61 -4.75 -29.98
N LYS A 383 -1.84 -4.40 -29.60
CA LYS A 383 -2.36 -3.03 -29.69
C LYS A 383 -1.57 -2.03 -28.82
N PRO A 384 -1.58 -0.73 -29.18
CA PRO A 384 -0.97 0.31 -28.36
C PRO A 384 -1.58 0.31 -26.96
N GLN A 385 -0.73 0.21 -25.94
CA GLN A 385 -1.15 0.13 -24.53
C GLN A 385 -1.90 1.39 -24.06
N ASP A 386 -1.66 2.53 -24.71
CA ASP A 386 -2.30 3.81 -24.39
C ASP A 386 -3.82 3.78 -24.67
N ASP A 387 -4.26 3.13 -25.75
CA ASP A 387 -5.69 3.02 -26.09
C ASP A 387 -6.45 2.16 -25.06
N ILE A 388 -5.84 1.06 -24.61
CA ILE A 388 -6.41 0.20 -23.55
C ILE A 388 -6.48 0.98 -22.23
N SER A 389 -5.43 1.73 -21.89
CA SER A 389 -5.36 2.52 -20.66
C SER A 389 -6.49 3.55 -20.60
N GLU A 390 -6.66 4.34 -21.66
CA GLU A 390 -7.71 5.37 -21.72
C GLU A 390 -9.11 4.74 -21.66
N LYS A 391 -9.36 3.67 -22.44
CA LYS A 391 -10.64 2.95 -22.41
C LYS A 391 -10.96 2.38 -21.04
N ALA A 392 -9.98 1.80 -20.35
CA ALA A 392 -10.18 1.23 -19.03
C ALA A 392 -10.50 2.32 -17.98
N ILE A 393 -9.79 3.45 -18.00
CA ILE A 393 -10.09 4.59 -17.12
C ILE A 393 -11.49 5.15 -17.38
N ASN A 394 -11.86 5.33 -18.66
CA ASN A 394 -13.20 5.77 -19.03
C ASN A 394 -14.29 4.79 -18.57
N LEU A 395 -14.03 3.48 -18.67
CA LEU A 395 -14.93 2.45 -18.17
C LEU A 395 -15.09 2.50 -16.65
N CYS A 396 -14.00 2.69 -15.89
CA CYS A 396 -14.08 2.89 -14.45
C CYS A 396 -14.96 4.09 -14.08
N HIS A 397 -14.80 5.22 -14.77
CA HIS A 397 -15.64 6.41 -14.54
C HIS A 397 -17.12 6.14 -14.83
N LYS A 398 -17.43 5.41 -15.91
CA LYS A 398 -18.82 5.00 -16.21
C LYS A 398 -19.41 4.10 -15.14
N ILE A 399 -18.67 3.08 -14.68
CA ILE A 399 -19.11 2.20 -13.57
C ILE A 399 -19.37 3.03 -12.31
N ILE A 400 -18.51 3.99 -11.98
CA ILE A 400 -18.67 4.85 -10.81
C ILE A 400 -19.89 5.77 -10.92
N ASN A 401 -20.13 6.36 -12.10
CA ASN A 401 -21.19 7.35 -12.28
C ASN A 401 -22.57 6.73 -12.54
N GLU A 402 -22.61 5.61 -13.26
CA GLU A 402 -23.84 4.98 -13.73
C GLU A 402 -24.23 3.76 -12.89
N GLY A 403 -23.27 3.07 -12.24
CA GLY A 403 -23.52 1.91 -11.40
C GLY A 403 -23.99 2.22 -9.98
N GLN A 404 -24.23 3.49 -9.63
CA GLN A 404 -24.61 3.95 -8.29
C GLN A 404 -26.11 4.26 -8.09
N LEU A 405 -27.00 3.79 -8.97
CA LEU A 405 -28.46 3.88 -8.78
C LEU A 405 -29.06 2.70 -8.02
#